data_AF-A0A8H4AXW9-F1
#
_entry.id   AF-A0A8H4AXW9-F1
#
_cell.length_a   1.000
_cell.length_b   1.000
_cell.length_c   1.000
_cell.angle_alpha   90.00
_cell.angle_beta   90.00
_cell.angle_gamma   90.00
#
_symmetry.space_group_name_H-M   'P 1'
#
loop_
_entity.id
_entity.type
_entity.pdbx_description
1 polymer ?
#
loop_
_entity_poly.entity_id
_entity_poly.type
_entity_poly.pdbx_seq_one_letter_code
_entity_poly.pdbx_strand_id
1 'polypeptide(L)'
;MGNVPSRKVIRKNKDDNIPQEDSNIIPANLTGNGFCIRADSSVKIIGGRPYLDEEVSTYIDIGCGSGHWCFEVAQQFPEAEVYGVDIVSSFPNEIKPSNCYFQLCNVLEGLPFPNNEFDYVFMRHMIPALKKDQWVPLFDEIMRVLKPGGVVESVEFEWGAKSMGPVHTQLVTQ
;
A
#
# COMPACT_ATOMS: atom_id res chain seq x y z
N MET A 1 -27.06 -27.04 0.64
CA MET A 1 -25.64 -27.07 1.05
C MET A 1 -24.81 -27.43 -0.18
N GLY A 2 -24.31 -26.42 -0.89
CA GLY A 2 -23.46 -26.61 -2.07
C GLY A 2 -22.02 -26.26 -1.70
N ASN A 3 -21.10 -27.22 -1.85
CA ASN A 3 -19.67 -27.02 -1.65
C ASN A 3 -19.14 -25.99 -2.66
N VAL A 4 -18.50 -24.93 -2.16
CA VAL A 4 -17.68 -24.04 -2.98
C VAL A 4 -16.31 -24.72 -3.16
N PRO A 5 -15.81 -24.89 -4.40
CA PRO A 5 -14.53 -25.56 -4.62
C PRO A 5 -13.38 -24.71 -4.08
N SER A 6 -12.50 -25.34 -3.30
CA SER A 6 -11.25 -24.75 -2.83
C SER A 6 -10.39 -24.35 -4.04
N ARG A 7 -10.11 -23.05 -4.17
CA ARG A 7 -9.22 -22.53 -5.22
C ARG A 7 -7.79 -23.00 -4.91
N LYS A 8 -7.25 -23.85 -5.78
CA LYS A 8 -5.86 -24.30 -5.69
C LYS A 8 -4.91 -23.11 -5.83
N VAL A 9 -4.04 -22.95 -4.84
CA VAL A 9 -2.86 -22.09 -4.94
C VAL A 9 -1.95 -22.65 -6.03
N ILE A 10 -1.72 -21.88 -7.10
CA ILE A 10 -0.80 -22.25 -8.17
C ILE A 10 0.61 -21.87 -7.70
N ARG A 11 1.41 -22.87 -7.29
CA ARG A 11 2.84 -22.71 -7.02
C ARG A 11 3.61 -22.93 -8.32
N LYS A 12 4.45 -21.99 -8.75
CA LYS A 12 5.34 -22.19 -9.90
C LYS A 12 6.65 -22.83 -9.43
N ASN A 13 7.14 -23.82 -10.17
CA ASN A 13 8.49 -24.35 -9.98
C ASN A 13 9.51 -23.38 -10.60
N LYS A 14 10.73 -23.37 -10.05
CA LYS A 14 11.81 -22.41 -10.37
C LYS A 14 12.32 -22.41 -11.82
N ASP A 15 11.83 -23.29 -12.69
CA ASP A 15 12.41 -23.52 -14.02
C ASP A 15 11.48 -23.18 -15.21
N ASP A 16 10.29 -22.61 -14.97
CA ASP A 16 9.34 -22.37 -16.07
C ASP A 16 9.60 -21.03 -16.78
N ASN A 17 10.32 -21.12 -17.91
CA ASN A 17 10.46 -20.11 -18.96
C ASN A 17 9.18 -19.27 -19.17
N ILE A 18 9.36 -17.96 -19.31
CA ILE A 18 8.29 -16.95 -19.46
C ILE A 18 7.47 -17.24 -20.73
N PRO A 19 6.16 -17.56 -20.64
CA PRO A 19 5.31 -17.65 -21.83
C PRO A 19 4.90 -16.26 -22.31
N GLN A 20 4.87 -16.08 -23.63
CA GLN A 20 4.37 -14.88 -24.31
C GLN A 20 2.92 -14.54 -23.92
N GLU A 21 2.63 -13.24 -23.94
CA GLU A 21 1.35 -12.61 -23.58
C GLU A 21 0.14 -13.25 -24.27
N ASP A 22 -0.85 -13.63 -23.46
CA ASP A 22 -2.14 -14.15 -23.92
C ASP A 22 -3.20 -13.03 -23.85
N SER A 23 -3.79 -12.71 -24.99
CA SER A 23 -4.54 -11.46 -25.28
C SER A 23 -5.98 -11.41 -24.74
N ASN A 24 -6.28 -12.09 -23.63
CA ASN A 24 -7.65 -12.19 -23.08
C ASN A 24 -7.80 -11.71 -21.62
N ILE A 25 -6.84 -10.96 -21.09
CA ILE A 25 -7.02 -10.23 -19.83
C ILE A 25 -7.60 -8.86 -20.17
N ILE A 26 -8.85 -8.61 -19.74
CA ILE A 26 -9.46 -7.28 -19.79
C ILE A 26 -8.56 -6.36 -18.94
N PRO A 27 -7.91 -5.34 -19.53
CA PRO A 27 -7.07 -4.45 -18.74
C PRO A 27 -8.00 -3.57 -17.90
N ALA A 28 -7.96 -3.74 -16.58
CA ALA A 28 -8.41 -2.69 -15.68
C ALA A 28 -7.43 -1.53 -15.84
N ASN A 29 -7.76 -0.66 -16.79
CA ASN A 29 -7.08 0.59 -17.06
C ASN A 29 -7.07 1.43 -15.77
N LEU A 30 -5.93 1.49 -15.10
CA LEU A 30 -5.66 2.43 -14.03
C LEU A 30 -4.34 3.11 -14.38
N THR A 31 -4.44 4.24 -15.06
CA THR A 31 -3.39 5.20 -15.37
C THR A 31 -2.87 5.87 -14.09
N GLY A 32 -2.38 5.10 -13.13
CA GLY A 32 -1.82 5.61 -11.87
C GLY A 32 -0.32 5.37 -11.85
N ASN A 33 0.46 6.42 -12.03
CA ASN A 33 1.91 6.42 -11.91
C ASN A 33 2.32 6.13 -10.45
N GLY A 34 2.21 4.87 -10.01
CA GLY A 34 2.76 4.41 -8.73
C GLY A 34 4.26 4.16 -8.86
N PHE A 35 5.05 4.57 -7.86
CA PHE A 35 6.47 4.21 -7.77
C PHE A 35 6.71 3.43 -6.48
N CYS A 36 7.33 2.25 -6.59
CA CYS A 36 7.67 1.41 -5.44
C CYS A 36 9.15 1.60 -5.08
N ILE A 37 9.45 1.77 -3.79
CA ILE A 37 10.83 1.80 -3.29
C ILE A 37 11.04 0.51 -2.50
N ARG A 38 11.92 -0.37 -2.99
CA ARG A 38 12.39 -1.54 -2.25
C ARG A 38 13.62 -1.12 -1.44
N ALA A 39 13.63 -1.46 -0.16
CA ALA A 39 14.69 -1.07 0.78
C ALA A 39 16.05 -1.69 0.43
N ASP A 40 16.08 -2.76 -0.35
CA ASP A 40 17.28 -3.35 -0.92
C ASP A 40 17.10 -3.66 -2.43
N SER A 41 18.21 -3.77 -3.12
CA SER A 41 18.32 -3.61 -4.57
C SER A 41 17.65 -4.74 -5.37
N SER A 42 16.45 -4.51 -5.93
CA SER A 42 16.04 -4.92 -7.29
C SER A 42 14.58 -4.54 -7.55
N VAL A 43 14.38 -3.62 -8.49
CA VAL A 43 13.06 -3.08 -8.84
C VAL A 43 12.36 -4.03 -9.81
N LYS A 44 11.16 -4.50 -9.47
CA LYS A 44 10.17 -5.02 -10.43
C LYS A 44 8.88 -4.21 -10.28
N ILE A 45 8.44 -3.59 -11.37
CA ILE A 45 7.15 -2.89 -11.47
C ILE A 45 6.14 -3.90 -12.03
N ILE A 46 5.03 -4.15 -11.33
CA ILE A 46 3.89 -4.87 -11.89
C ILE A 46 2.62 -4.06 -11.59
N GLY A 47 1.90 -3.69 -12.64
CA GLY A 47 0.56 -3.10 -12.54
C GLY A 47 -0.42 -4.13 -11.98
N GLY A 48 -0.76 -3.99 -10.70
CA GLY A 48 -1.71 -4.85 -10.01
C GLY A 48 -1.06 -5.96 -9.17
N ARG A 49 -1.41 -5.94 -7.87
CA ARG A 49 -0.95 -6.77 -6.73
C ARG A 49 0.57 -6.72 -6.47
N PRO A 50 1.00 -6.36 -5.24
CA PRO A 50 2.41 -6.44 -4.90
C PRO A 50 2.91 -7.88 -5.05
N TYR A 51 3.92 -8.04 -5.89
CA TYR A 51 4.63 -9.30 -6.08
C TYR A 51 5.83 -9.28 -5.14
N LEU A 52 5.70 -9.97 -4.02
CA LEU A 52 6.77 -10.13 -3.05
C LEU A 52 7.33 -11.54 -3.21
N ASP A 53 8.65 -11.65 -3.34
CA ASP A 53 9.35 -12.91 -3.60
C ASP A 53 9.29 -13.89 -2.40
N GLU A 54 8.92 -13.38 -1.22
CA GLU A 54 8.75 -14.12 0.04
C GLU A 54 7.29 -14.07 0.53
N GLU A 55 6.89 -15.00 1.41
CA GLU A 55 5.57 -14.96 2.04
C GLU A 55 5.46 -13.73 2.96
N VAL A 56 4.57 -12.81 2.62
CA VAL A 56 4.34 -11.56 3.34
C VAL A 56 3.31 -11.82 4.41
N SER A 57 3.69 -11.56 5.64
CA SER A 57 2.90 -11.91 6.83
C SER A 57 2.33 -10.68 7.53
N THR A 58 3.00 -9.52 7.43
CA THR A 58 2.58 -8.29 8.12
C THR A 58 2.52 -7.09 7.18
N TYR A 59 1.35 -6.47 7.10
CA TYR A 59 1.07 -5.29 6.27
C TYR A 59 0.68 -4.10 7.13
N ILE A 60 1.03 -2.88 6.70
CA ILE A 60 0.48 -1.64 7.27
C ILE A 60 0.06 -0.66 6.16
N ASP A 61 -1.12 -0.06 6.33
CA ASP A 61 -1.64 1.04 5.52
C ASP A 61 -1.52 2.37 6.29
N ILE A 62 -0.67 3.28 5.79
CA ILE A 62 -0.43 4.60 6.35
C ILE A 62 -1.40 5.62 5.73
N GLY A 63 -2.24 6.24 6.57
CA GLY A 63 -3.34 7.08 6.10
C GLY A 63 -4.49 6.24 5.56
N CYS A 64 -4.87 5.18 6.29
CA CYS A 64 -5.79 4.15 5.77
C CYS A 64 -7.22 4.66 5.52
N GLY A 65 -7.59 5.84 6.05
CA GLY A 65 -8.92 6.42 5.93
C GLY A 65 -10.00 5.49 6.44
N SER A 66 -10.86 5.00 5.54
CA SER A 66 -11.93 4.04 5.86
C SER A 66 -11.45 2.59 6.03
N GLY A 67 -10.17 2.30 5.75
CA GLY A 67 -9.58 0.97 5.88
C GLY A 67 -9.93 0.00 4.74
N HIS A 68 -10.41 0.52 3.60
CA HIS A 68 -10.86 -0.32 2.48
C HIS A 68 -9.74 -1.23 1.95
N TRP A 69 -8.53 -0.70 1.78
CA TRP A 69 -7.38 -1.49 1.33
C TRP A 69 -7.03 -2.58 2.35
N CYS A 70 -7.02 -2.24 3.65
CA CYS A 70 -6.77 -3.22 4.71
C CYS A 70 -7.77 -4.39 4.64
N PHE A 71 -9.04 -4.13 4.33
CA PHE A 71 -10.07 -5.16 4.20
C PHE A 71 -9.82 -6.09 3.03
N GLU A 72 -9.46 -5.53 1.86
CA GLU A 72 -9.15 -6.32 0.67
C GLU A 72 -7.95 -7.24 0.91
N VAL A 73 -6.88 -6.71 1.53
CA VAL A 73 -5.68 -7.48 1.86
C VAL A 73 -6.00 -8.57 2.89
N ALA A 74 -6.71 -8.22 3.97
CA ALA A 74 -7.05 -9.15 5.03
C ALA A 74 -7.92 -10.32 4.54
N GLN A 75 -8.86 -10.06 3.61
CA GLN A 75 -9.68 -11.11 2.99
C GLN A 75 -8.90 -11.97 2.00
N GLN A 76 -7.97 -11.36 1.27
CA GLN A 76 -7.16 -12.05 0.28
C GLN A 76 -6.07 -12.92 0.93
N PHE A 77 -5.55 -12.50 2.07
CA PHE A 77 -4.49 -13.18 2.83
C PHE A 77 -4.94 -13.41 4.29
N PRO A 78 -5.79 -14.43 4.54
CA PRO A 78 -6.36 -14.66 5.87
C PRO A 78 -5.35 -14.97 6.98
N GLU A 79 -4.16 -15.46 6.61
CA GLU A 79 -3.07 -15.79 7.54
C GLU A 79 -2.14 -14.60 7.82
N ALA A 80 -2.29 -13.49 7.08
CA ALA A 80 -1.51 -12.29 7.30
C ALA A 80 -2.20 -11.35 8.28
N GLU A 81 -1.41 -10.57 9.01
CA GLU A 81 -1.90 -9.48 9.86
C GLU A 81 -1.83 -8.16 9.10
N VAL A 82 -2.92 -7.41 9.13
CA VAL A 82 -3.07 -6.16 8.37
C VAL A 82 -3.40 -5.03 9.32
N TYR A 83 -2.53 -4.03 9.34
CA TYR A 83 -2.66 -2.86 10.19
C TYR A 83 -3.06 -1.65 9.35
N GLY A 84 -3.84 -0.75 9.93
CA GLY A 84 -4.15 0.55 9.33
C GLY A 84 -4.03 1.65 10.36
N VAL A 85 -3.36 2.74 10.00
CA VAL A 85 -3.24 3.92 10.83
C VAL A 85 -3.76 5.15 10.10
N ASP A 86 -4.47 6.01 10.82
CA ASP A 86 -4.94 7.29 10.30
C ASP A 86 -5.07 8.32 11.43
N ILE A 87 -4.89 9.60 11.11
CA ILE A 87 -5.09 10.71 12.05
C ILE A 87 -6.57 10.95 12.36
N VAL A 88 -7.47 10.40 11.54
CA VAL A 88 -8.92 10.43 11.71
C VAL A 88 -9.45 9.00 11.85
N SER A 89 -10.28 8.75 12.86
CA SER A 89 -10.93 7.44 13.08
C SER A 89 -12.13 7.22 12.12
N SER A 90 -11.89 7.27 10.79
CA SER A 90 -12.89 6.96 9.77
C SER A 90 -13.02 5.46 9.44
N PHE A 91 -12.10 4.65 9.93
CA PHE A 91 -12.10 3.20 9.78
C PHE A 91 -13.11 2.51 10.73
N PRO A 92 -13.65 1.34 10.35
CA PRO A 92 -14.59 0.59 11.16
C PRO A 92 -13.88 -0.15 12.31
N ASN A 93 -14.33 0.08 13.56
CA ASN A 93 -13.79 -0.63 14.73
C ASN A 93 -14.56 -1.92 15.06
N GLU A 94 -15.86 -1.97 14.79
CA GLU A 94 -16.75 -3.06 15.22
C GLU A 94 -16.88 -4.19 14.19
N ILE A 95 -17.01 -3.84 12.91
CA ILE A 95 -17.26 -4.79 11.82
C ILE A 95 -16.04 -4.78 10.90
N LYS A 96 -15.11 -5.71 11.12
CA LYS A 96 -13.87 -5.87 10.35
C LYS A 96 -13.38 -7.33 10.35
N PRO A 97 -12.54 -7.73 9.38
CA PRO A 97 -11.85 -9.03 9.43
C PRO A 97 -11.07 -9.21 10.74
N SER A 98 -10.95 -10.45 11.22
CA SER A 98 -10.28 -10.75 12.50
C SER A 98 -8.79 -10.46 12.50
N ASN A 99 -8.17 -10.51 11.33
CA ASN A 99 -6.75 -10.23 11.07
C ASN A 99 -6.49 -8.77 10.64
N CYS A 100 -7.47 -7.88 10.79
CA CYS A 100 -7.34 -6.46 10.49
C CYS A 100 -7.36 -5.64 11.77
N TYR A 101 -6.40 -4.75 11.96
CA TYR A 101 -6.23 -3.93 13.18
C TYR A 101 -6.11 -2.46 12.79
N PHE A 102 -6.79 -1.57 13.51
CA PHE A 102 -6.72 -0.13 13.25
C PHE A 102 -6.31 0.64 14.49
N GLN A 103 -5.59 1.74 14.26
CA GLN A 103 -5.18 2.63 15.32
C GLN A 103 -5.23 4.10 14.86
N LEU A 104 -5.81 4.94 15.71
CA LEU A 104 -5.73 6.39 15.56
C LEU A 104 -4.29 6.84 15.83
N CYS A 105 -3.64 7.44 14.84
CA CYS A 105 -2.24 7.80 14.91
C CYS A 105 -1.92 8.98 13.99
N ASN A 106 -1.27 10.01 14.55
CA ASN A 106 -0.60 11.03 13.77
C ASN A 106 0.80 10.51 13.41
N VAL A 107 1.00 10.13 12.15
CA VAL A 107 2.28 9.54 11.69
C VAL A 107 3.47 10.51 11.79
N LEU A 108 3.22 11.81 11.96
CA LEU A 108 4.26 12.81 12.20
C LEU A 108 4.80 12.80 13.64
N GLU A 109 4.10 12.12 14.56
CA GLU A 109 4.53 11.94 15.95
C GLU A 109 5.22 10.59 16.18
N GLY A 110 5.40 9.81 15.10
CA GLY A 110 5.99 8.48 15.13
C GLY A 110 4.94 7.36 15.04
N LEU A 111 5.38 6.23 14.51
CA LEU A 111 4.54 5.05 14.37
C LEU A 111 4.59 4.21 15.66
N PRO A 112 3.43 3.77 16.20
CA PRO A 112 3.34 3.07 17.49
C PRO A 112 3.73 1.59 17.38
N PHE A 113 4.72 1.28 16.56
CA PHE A 113 5.19 -0.07 16.25
C PHE A 113 6.70 -0.18 16.51
N PRO A 114 7.21 -1.37 16.87
CA PRO A 114 8.63 -1.60 17.04
C PRO A 114 9.37 -1.53 15.70
N ASN A 115 10.70 -1.56 15.76
CA ASN A 115 11.52 -1.60 14.56
C ASN A 115 11.36 -2.96 13.86
N ASN A 116 11.42 -2.98 12.53
CA ASN A 116 11.35 -4.19 11.72
C ASN A 116 10.09 -5.05 11.97
N GLU A 117 8.93 -4.43 12.04
CA GLU A 117 7.64 -5.09 12.28
C GLU A 117 6.94 -5.51 10.98
N PHE A 118 7.03 -4.68 9.93
CA PHE A 118 6.23 -4.85 8.71
C PHE A 118 7.04 -5.38 7.54
N ASP A 119 6.48 -6.38 6.85
CA ASP A 119 6.99 -6.84 5.56
C ASP A 119 6.62 -5.86 4.44
N TYR A 120 5.44 -5.23 4.57
CA TYR A 120 4.89 -4.34 3.56
C TYR A 120 4.26 -3.08 4.16
N VAL A 121 4.71 -1.92 3.69
CA VAL A 121 4.11 -0.62 4.00
C VAL A 121 3.44 -0.08 2.75
N PHE A 122 2.14 0.17 2.84
CA PHE A 122 1.36 0.85 1.81
C PHE A 122 1.02 2.26 2.28
N MET A 123 1.08 3.22 1.36
CA MET A 123 0.52 4.54 1.59
C MET A 123 -0.02 5.11 0.28
N ARG A 124 -1.12 5.86 0.35
CA ARG A 124 -1.75 6.39 -0.84
C ARG A 124 -2.44 7.73 -0.57
N HIS A 125 -2.24 8.67 -1.50
CA HIS A 125 -2.86 10.00 -1.48
C HIS A 125 -2.48 10.84 -0.25
N MET A 126 -1.20 10.79 0.13
CA MET A 126 -0.66 11.52 1.29
C MET A 126 -0.17 12.93 0.94
N ILE A 127 0.01 13.27 -0.35
CA ILE A 127 0.39 14.63 -0.80
C ILE A 127 -0.48 15.76 -0.18
N PRO A 128 -1.81 15.65 -0.13
CA PRO A 128 -2.65 16.70 0.46
C PRO A 128 -2.51 16.80 1.99
N ALA A 129 -2.02 15.74 2.64
CA ALA A 129 -1.94 15.64 4.10
C ALA A 129 -0.58 16.07 4.66
N LEU A 130 0.47 16.12 3.82
CA LEU A 130 1.86 16.30 4.25
C LEU A 130 2.52 17.52 3.58
N LYS A 131 3.23 18.30 4.38
CA LYS A 131 4.14 19.34 3.89
C LYS A 131 5.43 18.74 3.35
N LYS A 132 6.11 19.48 2.47
CA LYS A 132 7.37 19.05 1.83
C LYS A 132 8.45 18.58 2.83
N ASP A 133 8.59 19.28 3.95
CA ASP A 133 9.58 18.99 5.00
C ASP A 133 9.20 17.82 5.91
N GLN A 134 7.98 17.31 5.82
CA GLN A 134 7.47 16.20 6.64
C GLN A 134 7.67 14.83 6.00
N TRP A 135 7.91 14.78 4.68
CA TRP A 135 8.09 13.54 3.95
C TRP A 135 9.34 12.76 4.38
N VAL A 136 10.49 13.44 4.52
CA VAL A 136 11.74 12.76 4.92
C VAL A 136 11.61 12.12 6.30
N PRO A 137 11.16 12.84 7.36
CA PRO A 137 10.91 12.22 8.66
C PRO A 137 9.91 11.05 8.62
N LEU A 138 8.85 11.15 7.81
CA LEU A 138 7.90 10.05 7.64
C LEU A 138 8.57 8.82 7.01
N PHE A 139 9.38 9.02 5.97
CA PHE A 139 10.11 7.91 5.35
C PHE A 139 11.15 7.30 6.30
N ASP A 140 11.86 8.11 7.10
CA ASP A 140 12.77 7.59 8.13
C ASP A 140 12.02 6.68 9.12
N GLU A 141 10.80 7.05 9.47
CA GLU A 141 9.95 6.27 10.35
C GLU A 141 9.40 5.00 9.66
N ILE A 142 8.94 5.11 8.41
CA ILE A 142 8.55 3.95 7.60
C ILE A 142 9.72 2.95 7.52
N MET A 143 10.94 3.42 7.27
CA MET A 143 12.13 2.57 7.18
C MET A 143 12.50 1.94 8.52
N ARG A 144 12.19 2.58 9.65
CA ARG A 144 12.41 2.01 10.99
C ARG A 144 11.49 0.81 11.23
N VAL A 145 10.20 0.94 10.91
CA VAL A 145 9.22 -0.13 11.14
C VAL A 145 9.23 -1.22 10.07
N LEU A 146 9.83 -0.95 8.90
CA LEU A 146 9.96 -1.93 7.83
C LEU A 146 11.07 -2.95 8.14
N LYS A 147 10.81 -4.24 7.90
CA LYS A 147 11.83 -5.28 8.02
C LYS A 147 12.92 -5.11 6.94
N PRO A 148 14.15 -5.61 7.19
CA PRO A 148 15.15 -5.74 6.13
C PRO A 148 14.58 -6.57 4.97
N GLY A 149 14.68 -6.08 3.74
CA GLY A 149 14.09 -6.72 2.54
C GLY A 149 12.60 -6.43 2.33
N GLY A 150 11.95 -5.70 3.25
CA GLY A 150 10.57 -5.25 3.11
C GLY A 150 10.37 -4.22 2.01
N VAL A 151 9.10 -3.96 1.69
CA VAL A 151 8.70 -3.07 0.59
C VAL A 151 7.84 -1.91 1.09
N VAL A 152 8.10 -0.73 0.51
CA VAL A 152 7.23 0.44 0.62
C VAL A 152 6.61 0.73 -0.74
N GLU A 153 5.28 0.78 -0.80
CA GLU A 153 4.52 1.25 -1.96
C GLU A 153 3.85 2.58 -1.62
N SER A 154 4.20 3.62 -2.39
CA SER A 154 3.59 4.94 -2.32
C SER A 154 2.83 5.22 -3.61
N VAL A 155 1.52 5.40 -3.49
CA VAL A 155 0.65 5.70 -4.63
C VAL A 155 0.18 7.14 -4.52
N GLU A 156 0.73 7.99 -5.37
CA GLU A 156 0.35 9.40 -5.44
C GLU A 156 -0.23 9.75 -6.81
N PHE A 157 -1.01 10.83 -6.84
CA PHE A 157 -1.46 11.40 -8.10
C PHE A 157 -0.44 12.41 -8.59
N GLU A 158 -0.20 12.42 -9.90
CA GLU A 158 0.51 13.53 -10.52
C GLU A 158 -0.41 14.76 -10.54
N TRP A 159 -0.11 15.73 -9.67
CA TRP A 159 -0.87 16.97 -9.61
C TRP A 159 -0.40 17.94 -10.70
N GLY A 160 -1.29 18.21 -11.66
CA GLY A 160 -1.04 19.19 -12.72
C GLY A 160 -2.34 19.80 -13.21
N ALA A 161 -2.79 20.88 -12.59
CA ALA A 161 -3.92 21.64 -13.10
C ALA A 161 -3.52 22.32 -14.43
N LYS A 162 -4.15 21.90 -15.53
CA LYS A 162 -4.00 22.55 -16.84
C LYS A 162 -4.94 23.75 -16.92
N SER A 163 -4.50 24.83 -17.55
CA SER A 163 -5.30 26.04 -17.76
C SER A 163 -5.73 26.75 -16.47
N MET A 164 -4.85 26.82 -15.46
CA MET A 164 -5.10 27.59 -14.25
C MET A 164 -5.25 29.08 -14.58
N GLY A 165 -6.37 29.68 -14.17
CA GLY A 165 -6.54 31.12 -14.22
C GLY A 165 -5.57 31.84 -13.28
N PRO A 166 -5.36 33.16 -13.44
CA PRO A 166 -4.41 33.93 -12.65
C PRO A 166 -4.69 33.87 -11.13
N VAL A 167 -5.96 33.77 -10.73
CA VAL A 167 -6.37 33.64 -9.32
C VAL A 167 -6.04 32.26 -8.76
N HIS A 168 -6.31 31.19 -9.53
CA HIS A 168 -6.06 29.82 -9.08
C HIS A 168 -4.57 29.53 -8.93
N THR A 169 -3.74 30.10 -9.83
CA THR A 169 -2.27 29.97 -9.76
C THR A 169 -1.70 30.51 -8.45
N GLN A 170 -2.24 31.61 -7.92
CA GLN A 170 -1.77 32.20 -6.65
C GLN A 170 -2.08 31.34 -5.41
N LEU A 171 -3.08 30.46 -5.49
CA LEU A 171 -3.50 29.61 -4.37
C LEU A 171 -2.65 28.32 -4.27
N VAL A 172 -2.12 27.82 -5.39
CA VAL A 172 -1.45 26.52 -5.46
C VAL A 172 0.08 26.57 -5.32
N THR A 173 0.69 27.76 -5.27
CA THR A 173 2.15 27.95 -5.19
C THR A 173 2.67 28.35 -3.79
N GLN A 174 1.97 27.99 -2.72
CA GLN A 174 2.38 28.31 -1.34
C GLN A 174 3.37 27.29 -0.77
#